data_AF-A0A3L6QP43-F1
#
_entry.id   AF-A0A3L6QP43-F1
#
_cell.length_a   1.000
_cell.length_b   1.000
_cell.length_c   1.000
_cell.angle_alpha   90.00
_cell.angle_beta   90.00
_cell.angle_gamma   90.00
#
_symmetry.space_group_name_H-M   'P 1'
#
loop_
_entity.id
_entity.type
_entity.pdbx_description
1 polymer ?
#
loop_
_entity_poly.entity_id
_entity_poly.type
_entity_poly.pdbx_seq_one_letter_code
_entity_poly.pdbx_strand_id
1 'polypeptide(L)'
;MRVAVVGAGLSGLAAAHELARSGGARVTVYEKESHLGGRGNKAVAVDDGAGGRVLVDLGCMAFNTMTCPNLMKWFEGLGVEVEPSDMSFSASMRLGKGVGFEWGSRNGVSGVLAQKSNLLSPRFWLVVREIFKFKNHALRYLEDHGRDSDRNETLGQFIQSHRYSQLFQDAYLIPMCACIWSCPPDGVLGFPALLVLSFFRDNHLLELFGRPQWLTVKGGSGSYVNKVREELESMGCQVKTGCEVKSISRFNEGYRVSDVDGSEEMYDRIIFCLHAPDALKVLGAEATHDELRVLGAFKYINSDVYFHCDESLMPHNSYAWSSRNFLGTTSSDVCVTYWLNILQVPNKYPSNFMK
;
A
#
# COMPACT_ATOMS: atom_id res chain seq x y z
N MET A 1 28.78 -15.08 -12.47
CA MET A 1 28.61 -14.78 -11.04
C MET A 1 27.35 -15.50 -10.54
N ARG A 2 27.36 -16.07 -9.33
CA ARG A 2 26.18 -16.64 -8.64
C ARG A 2 25.62 -15.63 -7.65
N VAL A 3 24.31 -15.36 -7.73
CA VAL A 3 23.64 -14.39 -6.86
C VAL A 3 22.46 -15.04 -6.17
N ALA A 4 22.37 -14.92 -4.85
CA ALA A 4 21.15 -15.26 -4.12
C ALA A 4 20.29 -14.02 -3.91
N VAL A 5 19.01 -14.10 -4.24
CA VAL A 5 17.99 -13.10 -3.90
C VAL A 5 17.13 -13.67 -2.79
N VAL A 6 17.11 -13.03 -1.63
CA VAL A 6 16.44 -13.55 -0.43
C VAL A 6 15.17 -12.76 -0.17
N GLY A 7 14.02 -13.43 -0.33
CA GLY A 7 12.68 -12.86 -0.33
C GLY A 7 12.15 -12.70 -1.76
N ALA A 8 10.99 -13.31 -2.05
CA ALA A 8 10.35 -13.27 -3.36
C ALA A 8 9.09 -12.39 -3.37
N GLY A 9 9.11 -11.28 -2.62
CA GLY A 9 8.16 -10.18 -2.81
C GLY A 9 8.37 -9.46 -4.14
N LEU A 10 7.57 -8.43 -4.42
CA LEU A 10 7.67 -7.63 -5.65
C LEU A 10 9.10 -7.13 -5.94
N SER A 11 9.81 -6.65 -4.92
CA SER A 11 11.19 -6.17 -5.04
C SER A 11 12.17 -7.29 -5.39
N GLY A 12 12.04 -8.46 -4.77
CA GLY A 12 12.91 -9.61 -5.03
C GLY A 12 12.69 -10.21 -6.41
N LEU A 13 11.44 -10.34 -6.82
CA LEU A 13 11.09 -10.80 -8.16
C LEU A 13 11.61 -9.84 -9.24
N ALA A 14 11.45 -8.52 -9.04
CA ALA A 14 11.99 -7.53 -9.96
C ALA A 14 13.53 -7.54 -10.01
N ALA A 15 14.20 -7.66 -8.86
CA ALA A 15 15.66 -7.73 -8.77
C ALA A 15 16.22 -9.00 -9.45
N ALA A 16 15.59 -10.15 -9.20
CA ALA A 16 15.96 -11.40 -9.83
C ALA A 16 15.76 -11.35 -11.35
N HIS A 17 14.63 -10.79 -11.80
CA HIS A 17 14.29 -10.67 -13.21
C HIS A 17 15.29 -9.81 -13.96
N GLU A 18 15.63 -8.63 -13.44
CA GLU A 18 16.58 -7.73 -14.10
C GLU A 18 18.00 -8.30 -14.10
N LEU A 19 18.42 -8.96 -13.02
CA LEU A 19 19.71 -9.65 -12.98
C LEU A 19 19.80 -10.79 -14.00
N ALA A 20 18.75 -11.61 -14.09
CA ALA A 20 18.69 -12.71 -15.04
C ALA A 20 18.74 -12.20 -16.48
N ARG A 21 17.95 -11.16 -16.78
CA ARG A 21 17.87 -10.52 -18.10
C ARG A 21 19.19 -9.91 -18.56
N SER A 22 20.04 -9.47 -17.62
CA SER A 22 21.39 -8.99 -17.93
C SER A 22 22.34 -10.07 -18.46
N GLY A 23 22.03 -11.36 -18.25
CA GLY A 23 22.82 -12.51 -18.69
C GLY A 23 24.14 -12.74 -17.93
N GLY A 24 24.52 -11.86 -17.01
CA GLY A 24 25.80 -11.93 -16.28
C GLY A 24 25.78 -12.78 -15.00
N ALA A 25 24.60 -13.20 -14.55
CA ALA A 25 24.39 -13.84 -13.26
C ALA A 25 23.54 -15.11 -13.34
N ARG A 26 23.94 -16.13 -12.57
CA ARG A 26 23.08 -17.29 -12.23
C ARG A 26 22.36 -16.95 -10.94
N VAL A 27 21.05 -16.76 -11.02
CA VAL A 27 20.24 -16.27 -9.91
C VAL A 27 19.51 -17.42 -9.23
N THR A 28 19.59 -17.48 -7.90
CA THR A 28 18.72 -18.32 -7.07
C THR A 28 17.85 -17.42 -6.20
N VAL A 29 16.53 -17.58 -6.28
CA VAL A 29 15.57 -16.87 -5.45
C VAL A 29 15.14 -17.77 -4.30
N TYR A 30 15.23 -17.27 -3.07
CA TYR A 30 14.79 -17.95 -1.85
C TYR A 30 13.51 -17.29 -1.32
N GLU A 31 12.49 -18.09 -1.05
CA GLU A 31 11.23 -17.68 -0.43
C GLU A 31 10.85 -18.67 0.66
N LYS A 32 10.59 -18.13 1.85
CA LYS A 32 10.21 -18.94 3.02
C LYS A 32 8.82 -19.53 2.88
N GLU A 33 7.91 -18.82 2.22
CA GLU A 33 6.54 -19.29 1.99
C GLU A 33 6.49 -20.29 0.83
N SER A 34 5.43 -21.10 0.78
CA SER A 34 5.19 -22.03 -0.34
C SER A 34 4.77 -21.34 -1.64
N HIS A 35 4.64 -20.00 -1.62
CA HIS A 35 4.23 -19.19 -2.75
C HIS A 35 5.10 -17.92 -2.86
N LEU A 36 5.20 -17.38 -4.07
CA LEU A 36 5.92 -16.13 -4.35
C LEU A 36 4.99 -14.91 -4.20
N GLY A 37 5.54 -13.70 -4.29
CA GLY A 37 4.82 -12.42 -4.30
C GLY A 37 4.65 -11.76 -2.92
N GLY A 38 5.02 -12.45 -1.84
CA GLY A 38 4.97 -11.94 -0.47
C GLY A 38 3.56 -11.49 -0.07
N ARG A 39 3.46 -10.40 0.71
CA ARG A 39 2.18 -9.82 1.14
C ARG A 39 1.25 -9.44 -0.02
N GLY A 40 1.81 -9.17 -1.21
CA GLY A 40 1.05 -8.80 -2.40
C GLY A 40 0.26 -9.95 -3.02
N ASN A 41 0.66 -11.21 -2.80
CA ASN A 41 0.03 -12.40 -3.39
C ASN A 41 -0.86 -13.17 -2.40
N LYS A 42 -1.42 -12.47 -1.41
CA LYS A 42 -2.44 -13.05 -0.54
C LYS A 42 -3.80 -12.80 -1.18
N ALA A 43 -4.37 -13.84 -1.78
CA ALA A 43 -5.69 -13.76 -2.39
C ALA A 43 -6.69 -14.67 -1.67
N VAL A 44 -7.96 -14.26 -1.67
CA VAL A 44 -9.09 -15.05 -1.19
C VAL A 44 -10.03 -15.36 -2.35
N ALA A 45 -10.47 -16.61 -2.43
CA ALA A 45 -11.49 -17.01 -3.40
C ALA A 45 -12.87 -16.54 -2.91
N VAL A 46 -13.50 -15.67 -3.68
CA VAL A 46 -14.85 -15.16 -3.42
C VAL A 46 -15.82 -15.65 -4.48
N ASP A 47 -17.09 -15.76 -4.11
CA ASP A 47 -18.15 -16.08 -5.08
C ASP A 47 -18.31 -14.92 -6.06
N ASP A 48 -18.46 -15.27 -7.33
CA ASP A 48 -18.59 -14.32 -8.43
C ASP A 48 -20.06 -14.01 -8.75
N GLY A 49 -21.00 -14.58 -8.02
CA GLY A 49 -22.45 -14.39 -8.17
C GLY A 49 -23.04 -15.10 -9.39
N ALA A 50 -22.21 -15.70 -10.24
CA ALA A 50 -22.61 -16.47 -11.42
C ALA A 50 -22.31 -17.98 -11.25
N GLY A 51 -22.04 -18.42 -10.01
CA GLY A 51 -21.71 -19.80 -9.67
C GLY A 51 -20.22 -20.15 -9.87
N GLY A 52 -19.38 -19.15 -10.16
CA GLY A 52 -17.93 -19.26 -10.22
C GLY A 52 -17.24 -18.69 -8.98
N ARG A 53 -15.91 -18.79 -8.95
CA ARG A 53 -15.07 -18.15 -7.94
C ARG A 53 -14.03 -17.27 -8.60
N VAL A 54 -13.74 -16.13 -7.99
CA VAL A 54 -12.68 -15.21 -8.40
C VAL A 54 -11.72 -14.99 -7.23
N LEU A 55 -10.44 -14.90 -7.53
CA LEU A 55 -9.41 -14.56 -6.55
C LEU A 55 -9.35 -13.05 -6.40
N VAL A 56 -9.38 -12.58 -5.14
CA VAL A 56 -9.28 -11.16 -4.80
C VAL A 56 -8.08 -10.96 -3.90
N ASP A 57 -7.21 -10.04 -4.27
CA ASP A 57 -6.01 -9.69 -3.52
C ASP A 57 -6.36 -8.94 -2.24
N LEU A 58 -5.66 -9.25 -1.16
CA LEU A 58 -5.73 -8.55 0.12
C LEU A 58 -4.54 -7.59 0.33
N GLY A 59 -3.56 -7.59 -0.58
CA GLY A 59 -2.37 -6.75 -0.51
C GLY A 59 -1.96 -6.25 -1.88
N CYS A 60 -1.44 -5.02 -1.95
CA CYS A 60 -1.00 -4.41 -3.22
C CYS A 60 -2.09 -4.43 -4.33
N MET A 61 -3.29 -3.99 -4.00
CA MET A 61 -4.47 -4.20 -4.85
C MET A 61 -4.55 -3.28 -6.09
N ALA A 62 -3.84 -2.15 -6.09
CA ALA A 62 -3.92 -1.18 -7.17
C ALA A 62 -2.69 -0.26 -7.22
N PHE A 63 -2.46 0.30 -8.40
CA PHE A 63 -1.38 1.24 -8.71
C PHE A 63 -1.88 2.29 -9.72
N ASN A 64 -1.07 3.31 -9.98
CA ASN A 64 -1.37 4.28 -11.03
C ASN A 64 -0.14 4.52 -11.91
N THR A 65 -0.38 4.97 -13.15
CA THR A 65 0.67 5.13 -14.16
C THR A 65 1.65 6.25 -13.84
N MET A 66 1.23 7.24 -13.04
CA MET A 66 2.03 8.42 -12.70
C MET A 66 3.09 8.09 -11.65
N THR A 67 2.72 7.33 -10.61
CA THR A 67 3.62 6.98 -9.51
C THR A 67 4.36 5.66 -9.73
N CYS A 68 3.89 4.80 -10.64
CA CYS A 68 4.48 3.49 -10.90
C CYS A 68 4.92 3.25 -12.36
N PRO A 69 5.66 4.17 -13.02
CA PRO A 69 6.05 4.02 -14.42
C PRO A 69 6.97 2.82 -14.68
N ASN A 70 7.85 2.48 -13.73
CA ASN A 70 8.74 1.31 -13.85
C ASN A 70 7.96 -0.01 -13.76
N LEU A 71 6.97 -0.07 -12.87
CA LEU A 71 6.09 -1.23 -12.76
C LEU A 71 5.29 -1.43 -14.04
N MET A 72 4.75 -0.34 -14.62
CA MET A 72 4.02 -0.38 -15.88
C MET A 72 4.86 -0.94 -17.02
N LYS A 73 6.09 -0.43 -17.19
CA LYS A 73 7.02 -0.92 -18.23
C LYS A 73 7.37 -2.39 -18.02
N TRP A 74 7.56 -2.81 -16.77
CA TRP A 74 7.85 -4.19 -16.45
C TRP A 74 6.67 -5.10 -16.78
N PHE A 75 5.46 -4.72 -16.37
CA PHE A 75 4.23 -5.44 -16.68
C PHE A 75 3.95 -5.53 -18.18
N GLU A 76 4.19 -4.45 -18.92
CA GLU A 76 4.08 -4.45 -20.39
C GLU A 76 5.05 -5.45 -21.03
N GLY A 77 6.32 -5.46 -20.60
CA GLY A 77 7.32 -6.42 -21.08
C GLY A 77 6.97 -7.88 -20.76
N LEU A 78 6.31 -8.12 -19.64
CA LEU A 78 5.82 -9.44 -19.19
C LEU A 78 4.48 -9.84 -19.84
N GLY A 79 3.84 -8.94 -20.59
CA GLY A 79 2.49 -9.14 -21.10
C GLY A 79 1.44 -9.31 -19.99
N VAL A 80 1.62 -8.65 -18.83
CA VAL A 80 0.66 -8.64 -17.72
C VAL A 80 -0.50 -7.73 -18.08
N GLU A 81 -1.72 -8.29 -18.08
CA GLU A 81 -2.93 -7.52 -18.34
C GLU A 81 -3.36 -6.74 -17.10
N VAL A 82 -3.79 -5.50 -17.31
CA VAL A 82 -4.24 -4.58 -16.25
C VAL A 82 -5.63 -4.05 -16.58
N GLU A 83 -6.41 -3.77 -15.55
CA GLU A 83 -7.79 -3.28 -15.70
C GLU A 83 -8.03 -2.03 -14.83
N PRO A 84 -8.98 -1.16 -15.22
CA PRO A 84 -9.37 -0.01 -14.41
C PRO A 84 -9.83 -0.43 -13.00
N SER A 85 -9.35 0.26 -11.99
CA SER A 85 -9.70 0.07 -10.57
C SER A 85 -10.25 1.37 -9.97
N ASP A 86 -11.26 1.27 -9.10
CA ASP A 86 -11.76 2.40 -8.33
C ASP A 86 -10.94 2.60 -7.04
N MET A 87 -10.37 3.79 -6.87
CA MET A 87 -9.60 4.17 -5.67
C MET A 87 -10.26 5.33 -4.90
N SER A 88 -11.59 5.41 -4.95
CA SER A 88 -12.38 6.38 -4.19
C SER A 88 -12.21 6.22 -2.68
N PHE A 89 -12.54 7.29 -1.99
CA PHE A 89 -12.42 7.43 -0.54
C PHE A 89 -13.70 8.02 0.05
N SER A 90 -14.09 7.52 1.22
CA SER A 90 -15.13 8.06 2.06
C SER A 90 -14.69 8.17 3.52
N ALA A 91 -15.30 9.11 4.23
CA ALA A 91 -15.21 9.22 5.68
C ALA A 91 -16.61 9.27 6.27
N SER A 92 -16.86 8.43 7.27
CA SER A 92 -18.02 8.50 8.15
C SER A 92 -17.53 8.72 9.57
N MET A 93 -17.87 9.88 10.14
CA MET A 93 -17.53 10.22 11.51
C MET A 93 -18.79 10.31 12.38
N ARG A 94 -18.75 9.69 13.55
CA ARG A 94 -19.75 9.94 14.60
C ARG A 94 -19.29 11.07 15.52
N LEU A 95 -19.81 12.27 15.28
CA LEU A 95 -19.58 13.43 16.15
C LEU A 95 -20.50 13.38 17.39
N GLY A 96 -20.13 12.59 18.40
CA GLY A 96 -20.84 12.53 19.69
C GLY A 96 -22.32 12.13 19.59
N LYS A 97 -23.21 12.77 20.38
CA LYS A 97 -24.67 12.52 20.40
C LYS A 97 -25.45 13.18 19.24
N GLY A 98 -24.76 13.74 18.23
CA GLY A 98 -25.35 14.47 17.11
C GLY A 98 -25.13 13.82 15.75
N VAL A 99 -25.77 14.40 14.72
CA VAL A 99 -25.71 13.98 13.30
C VAL A 99 -24.26 13.74 12.88
N GLY A 100 -23.94 12.50 12.47
CA GLY A 100 -22.62 12.13 11.95
C GLY A 100 -22.24 12.94 10.70
N PHE A 101 -20.95 13.03 10.39
CA PHE A 101 -20.46 13.67 9.17
C PHE A 101 -20.05 12.60 8.17
N GLU A 102 -20.78 12.47 7.06
CA GLU A 102 -20.50 11.48 6.03
C GLU A 102 -20.33 12.13 4.64
N TRP A 103 -19.27 11.73 3.94
CA TRP A 103 -19.04 12.10 2.55
C TRP A 103 -18.20 11.03 1.84
N GLY A 104 -18.36 10.95 0.51
CA GLY A 104 -17.59 10.05 -0.35
C GLY A 104 -17.22 10.71 -1.67
N SER A 105 -16.15 10.23 -2.30
CA SER A 105 -15.64 10.78 -3.56
C SER A 105 -16.10 10.03 -4.81
N ARG A 106 -16.66 8.82 -4.66
CA ARG A 106 -17.05 7.97 -5.80
C ARG A 106 -18.14 8.56 -6.69
N ASN A 107 -19.24 9.00 -6.10
CA ASN A 107 -20.44 9.43 -6.84
C ASN A 107 -20.44 10.95 -7.14
N GLY A 108 -19.24 11.54 -7.28
CA GLY A 108 -19.07 12.98 -7.51
C GLY A 108 -19.81 13.82 -6.47
N VAL A 109 -20.58 14.81 -6.93
CA VAL A 109 -21.33 15.74 -6.06
C VAL A 109 -22.32 15.00 -5.14
N SER A 110 -22.94 13.91 -5.62
CA SER A 110 -23.90 13.14 -4.81
C SER A 110 -23.24 12.35 -3.68
N GLY A 111 -21.96 11.97 -3.82
CA GLY A 111 -21.17 11.39 -2.75
C GLY A 111 -20.67 12.42 -1.75
N VAL A 112 -20.20 13.57 -2.24
CA VAL A 112 -19.74 14.70 -1.40
C VAL A 112 -20.90 15.25 -0.55
N LEU A 113 -22.11 15.25 -1.11
CA LEU A 113 -23.35 15.66 -0.44
C LEU A 113 -24.21 14.45 -0.06
N ALA A 114 -23.60 13.31 0.29
CA ALA A 114 -24.32 12.10 0.69
C ALA A 114 -25.42 12.45 1.73
N GLN A 115 -25.07 13.27 2.72
CA GLN A 115 -26.04 13.89 3.62
C GLN A 115 -26.56 15.20 3.03
N LYS A 116 -27.80 15.19 2.50
CA LYS A 116 -28.43 16.38 1.91
C LYS A 116 -28.52 17.57 2.87
N SER A 117 -28.59 17.35 4.17
CA SER A 117 -28.54 18.40 5.20
C SER A 117 -27.23 19.19 5.18
N ASN A 118 -26.13 18.61 4.68
CA ASN A 118 -24.83 19.29 4.60
C ASN A 118 -24.84 20.46 3.61
N LEU A 119 -25.75 20.47 2.63
CA LEU A 119 -25.97 21.63 1.75
C LEU A 119 -26.25 22.92 2.53
N LEU A 120 -26.97 22.81 3.64
CA LEU A 120 -27.37 23.94 4.47
C LEU A 120 -26.44 24.15 5.68
N SER A 121 -25.37 23.35 5.81
CA SER A 121 -24.47 23.37 6.96
C SER A 121 -23.26 24.27 6.70
N PRO A 122 -23.11 25.41 7.42
CA PRO A 122 -21.92 26.26 7.29
C PRO A 122 -20.62 25.53 7.65
N ARG A 123 -20.71 24.55 8.56
CA ARG A 123 -19.58 23.71 8.99
C ARG A 123 -19.07 22.83 7.86
N PHE A 124 -19.96 22.29 7.03
CA PHE A 124 -19.58 21.50 5.86
C PHE A 124 -18.83 22.35 4.83
N TRP A 125 -19.38 23.52 4.49
CA TRP A 125 -18.76 24.42 3.53
C TRP A 125 -17.42 24.99 4.01
N LEU A 126 -17.21 25.10 5.33
CA LEU A 126 -15.91 25.42 5.89
C LEU A 126 -14.87 24.35 5.51
N VAL A 127 -15.18 23.07 5.70
CA VAL A 127 -14.29 21.95 5.34
C VAL A 127 -14.02 21.93 3.84
N VAL A 128 -15.05 22.06 3.00
CA VAL A 128 -14.88 22.10 1.53
C VAL A 128 -13.94 23.23 1.12
N ARG A 129 -14.13 24.44 1.67
CA ARG A 129 -13.23 25.58 1.43
C ARG A 129 -11.81 25.29 1.89
N GLU A 130 -11.64 24.65 3.05
CA GLU A 130 -10.35 24.27 3.60
C GLU A 130 -9.63 23.22 2.74
N ILE A 131 -10.34 22.27 2.13
CA ILE A 131 -9.77 21.30 1.18
C ILE A 131 -9.16 22.02 -0.04
N PHE A 132 -9.88 22.99 -0.62
CA PHE A 132 -9.34 23.78 -1.74
C PHE A 132 -8.14 24.66 -1.32
N LYS A 133 -8.18 25.25 -0.12
CA LYS A 133 -7.04 26.00 0.44
C LYS A 133 -5.84 25.09 0.67
N PHE A 134 -6.07 23.88 1.19
CA PHE A 134 -5.04 22.87 1.44
C PHE A 134 -4.31 22.47 0.17
N LYS A 135 -5.02 22.26 -0.95
CA LYS A 135 -4.37 22.06 -2.26
C LYS A 135 -3.37 23.18 -2.57
N ASN A 136 -3.78 24.43 -2.47
CA ASN A 136 -2.93 25.57 -2.83
C ASN A 136 -1.75 25.75 -1.86
N HIS A 137 -1.96 25.58 -0.55
CA HIS A 137 -0.88 25.65 0.44
C HIS A 137 0.11 24.50 0.28
N ALA A 138 -0.38 23.28 0.02
CA ALA A 138 0.46 22.11 -0.22
C ALA A 138 1.34 22.29 -1.46
N LEU A 139 0.79 22.76 -2.57
CA LEU A 139 1.58 22.99 -3.79
C LEU A 139 2.65 24.07 -3.58
N ARG A 140 2.29 25.20 -2.96
CA ARG A 140 3.26 26.25 -2.63
C ARG A 140 4.35 25.76 -1.69
N TYR A 141 3.97 24.98 -0.67
CA TYR A 141 4.94 24.36 0.23
C TYR A 141 5.97 23.53 -0.53
N LEU A 142 5.51 22.69 -1.47
CA LEU A 142 6.38 21.83 -2.26
C LEU A 142 7.23 22.59 -3.28
N GLU A 143 6.76 23.72 -3.79
CA GLU A 143 7.53 24.63 -4.66
C GLU A 143 8.65 25.32 -3.87
N ASP A 144 8.32 25.90 -2.71
CA ASP A 144 9.26 26.64 -1.88
C ASP A 144 10.33 25.75 -1.24
N HIS A 145 10.02 24.48 -1.00
CA HIS A 145 10.86 23.54 -0.23
C HIS A 145 11.38 22.38 -1.07
N GLY A 146 11.30 22.46 -2.40
CA GLY A 146 11.38 21.33 -3.34
C GLY A 146 12.67 20.51 -3.43
N ARG A 147 13.55 20.52 -2.41
CA ARG A 147 14.71 19.62 -2.25
C ARG A 147 15.42 19.68 -0.88
N ASP A 148 14.99 20.53 0.06
CA ASP A 148 15.69 20.72 1.33
C ASP A 148 15.16 19.75 2.41
N SER A 149 15.70 18.53 2.41
CA SER A 149 15.29 17.42 3.28
C SER A 149 15.61 17.63 4.77
N ASP A 150 16.35 18.67 5.13
CA ASP A 150 16.80 18.91 6.51
C ASP A 150 15.74 19.59 7.39
N ARG A 151 14.56 19.89 6.85
CA ARG A 151 13.45 20.45 7.63
C ARG A 151 12.57 19.37 8.23
N ASN A 152 12.62 19.30 9.55
CA ASN A 152 11.84 18.38 10.37
C ASN A 152 10.45 18.93 10.74
N GLU A 153 9.79 19.65 9.82
CA GLU A 153 8.44 20.18 10.07
C GLU A 153 7.41 19.04 10.01
N THR A 154 6.58 18.95 11.04
CA THR A 154 5.52 17.94 11.11
C THR A 154 4.25 18.44 10.41
N LEU A 155 3.40 17.49 9.99
CA LEU A 155 2.09 17.81 9.44
C LEU A 155 1.25 18.65 10.42
N GLY A 156 1.33 18.37 11.73
CA GLY A 156 0.67 19.17 12.76
C GLY A 156 1.14 20.63 12.78
N GLN A 157 2.44 20.88 12.66
CA GLN A 157 2.99 22.24 12.59
C GLN A 157 2.53 22.98 11.33
N PHE A 158 2.54 22.32 10.18
CA PHE A 158 2.02 22.87 8.93
C PHE A 158 0.54 23.25 9.03
N ILE A 159 -0.25 22.38 9.67
CA ILE A 159 -1.69 22.60 9.86
C ILE A 159 -1.97 23.75 10.83
N GLN A 160 -1.20 23.83 11.92
CA GLN A 160 -1.31 24.91 12.90
C GLN A 160 -0.91 26.27 12.32
N SER A 161 0.16 26.34 11.53
CA SER A 161 0.66 27.59 10.93
C SER A 161 -0.35 28.21 9.97
N HIS A 162 -1.12 27.38 9.25
CA HIS A 162 -2.17 27.82 8.33
C HIS A 162 -3.58 27.90 8.97
N ARG A 163 -3.69 27.58 10.27
CA ARG A 163 -4.92 27.68 11.09
C ARG A 163 -6.11 26.90 10.54
N TYR A 164 -5.90 25.67 10.08
CA TYR A 164 -7.03 24.81 9.69
C TYR A 164 -7.89 24.42 10.89
N SER A 165 -9.18 24.30 10.66
CA SER A 165 -10.14 23.88 11.67
C SER A 165 -9.90 22.43 12.14
N GLN A 166 -10.29 22.13 13.38
CA GLN A 166 -10.31 20.76 13.89
C GLN A 166 -11.22 19.87 13.03
N LEU A 167 -12.34 20.42 12.55
CA LEU A 167 -13.28 19.69 11.71
C LEU A 167 -12.64 19.25 10.38
N PHE A 168 -11.79 20.08 9.76
CA PHE A 168 -11.05 19.67 8.56
C PHE A 168 -10.07 18.52 8.85
N GLN A 169 -9.37 18.61 9.99
CA GLN A 169 -8.44 17.55 10.40
C GLN A 169 -9.18 16.22 10.59
N ASP A 170 -10.25 16.27 11.38
CA ASP A 170 -11.04 15.11 11.76
C ASP A 170 -11.80 14.50 10.58
N ALA A 171 -12.39 15.33 9.71
CA ALA A 171 -13.30 14.86 8.67
C ALA A 171 -12.64 14.58 7.31
N TYR A 172 -11.41 15.04 7.11
CA TYR A 172 -10.70 14.91 5.83
C TYR A 172 -9.27 14.41 6.00
N LEU A 173 -8.42 15.17 6.68
CA LEU A 173 -6.98 14.94 6.67
C LEU A 173 -6.58 13.64 7.38
N ILE A 174 -7.00 13.49 8.63
CA ILE A 174 -6.68 12.33 9.46
C ILE A 174 -7.27 11.04 8.84
N PRO A 175 -8.57 10.99 8.46
CA PRO A 175 -9.14 9.84 7.78
C PRO A 175 -8.41 9.41 6.50
N MET A 176 -8.02 10.39 5.66
CA MET A 176 -7.27 10.11 4.43
C MET A 176 -5.90 9.50 4.74
N CYS A 177 -5.15 10.11 5.66
CA CYS A 177 -3.83 9.60 6.07
C CYS A 177 -3.93 8.21 6.71
N ALA A 178 -4.88 8.02 7.62
CA ALA A 178 -5.12 6.73 8.28
C ALA A 178 -5.45 5.63 7.28
N CYS A 179 -6.20 5.93 6.21
CA CYS A 179 -6.49 4.96 5.15
C CYS A 179 -5.30 4.63 4.25
N ILE A 180 -4.39 5.58 4.03
CA ILE A 180 -3.22 5.39 3.16
C ILE A 180 -2.13 4.61 3.88
N TRP A 181 -1.85 4.97 5.13
CA TRP A 181 -0.73 4.42 5.90
C TRP A 181 -1.14 3.39 6.95
N SER A 182 -2.43 3.06 7.04
CA SER A 182 -2.99 2.13 8.04
C SER A 182 -2.47 2.40 9.45
N CYS A 183 -2.32 3.68 9.79
CA CYS A 183 -1.74 4.13 11.06
C CYS A 183 -2.82 4.66 12.01
N PRO A 184 -2.60 4.59 13.33
CA PRO A 184 -3.49 5.20 14.30
C PRO A 184 -3.67 6.72 14.05
N PRO A 185 -4.88 7.29 14.25
CA PRO A 185 -5.18 8.69 13.94
C PRO A 185 -4.27 9.65 14.70
N ASP A 186 -3.98 9.31 15.96
CA ASP A 186 -3.17 10.11 16.89
C ASP A 186 -1.73 10.32 16.39
N GLY A 187 -1.22 9.42 15.54
CA GLY A 187 0.13 9.50 14.99
C GLY A 187 0.25 10.34 13.70
N VAL A 188 -0.87 10.61 13.02
CA VAL A 188 -0.87 11.22 11.68
C VAL A 188 -0.21 12.60 11.68
N LEU A 189 -0.52 13.44 12.67
CA LEU A 189 0.02 14.80 12.75
C LEU A 189 1.53 14.84 13.06
N GLY A 190 2.11 13.72 13.50
CA GLY A 190 3.54 13.56 13.72
C GLY A 190 4.34 13.25 12.44
N PHE A 191 3.67 12.95 11.32
CA PHE A 191 4.36 12.65 10.07
C PHE A 191 5.08 13.89 9.51
N PRO A 192 6.23 13.72 8.81
CA PRO A 192 6.87 14.81 8.10
C PRO A 192 5.91 15.45 7.09
N ALA A 193 5.74 16.77 7.14
CA ALA A 193 4.85 17.49 6.24
C ALA A 193 5.23 17.25 4.78
N LEU A 194 6.53 17.30 4.46
CA LEU A 194 7.05 17.04 3.11
C LEU A 194 6.62 15.68 2.57
N LEU A 195 6.64 14.63 3.39
CA LEU A 195 6.23 13.27 3.00
C LEU A 195 4.74 13.24 2.63
N VAL A 196 3.88 13.75 3.52
CA VAL A 196 2.43 13.71 3.34
C VAL A 196 2.01 14.58 2.16
N LEU A 197 2.51 15.80 2.06
CA LEU A 197 2.15 16.74 1.01
C LEU A 197 2.64 16.26 -0.36
N SER A 198 3.87 15.74 -0.46
CA SER A 198 4.38 15.14 -1.70
C SER A 198 3.52 13.95 -2.13
N PHE A 199 3.20 13.05 -1.19
CA PHE A 199 2.34 11.90 -1.49
C PHE A 199 0.96 12.33 -2.00
N PHE A 200 0.36 13.35 -1.37
CA PHE A 200 -0.95 13.86 -1.79
C PHE A 200 -0.91 14.49 -3.18
N ARG A 201 0.15 15.22 -3.53
CA ARG A 201 0.37 15.75 -4.88
C ARG A 201 0.52 14.60 -5.89
N ASP A 202 1.46 13.69 -5.61
CA ASP A 202 1.86 12.65 -6.57
C ASP A 202 0.75 11.63 -6.84
N ASN A 203 -0.15 11.43 -5.87
CA ASN A 203 -1.32 10.55 -6.01
C ASN A 203 -2.63 11.32 -6.31
N HIS A 204 -2.57 12.62 -6.63
CA HIS A 204 -3.74 13.45 -6.94
C HIS A 204 -4.84 13.43 -5.86
N LEU A 205 -4.42 13.31 -4.60
CA LEU A 205 -5.32 13.27 -3.43
C LEU A 205 -5.67 14.68 -2.92
N LEU A 206 -5.08 15.72 -3.52
CA LEU A 206 -5.46 17.13 -3.28
C LEU A 206 -6.76 17.53 -4.02
N GLU A 207 -7.31 16.63 -4.85
CA GLU A 207 -8.44 16.92 -5.72
C GLU A 207 -9.70 16.17 -5.25
N LEU A 208 -10.81 16.91 -5.18
CA LEU A 208 -12.14 16.34 -4.89
C LEU A 208 -12.76 15.67 -6.13
N PHE A 209 -12.39 16.11 -7.33
CA PHE A 209 -12.92 15.62 -8.61
C PHE A 209 -11.79 15.45 -9.63
N GLY A 210 -12.00 14.63 -10.65
CA GLY A 210 -11.05 14.50 -11.77
C GLY A 210 -9.78 13.69 -11.44
N ARG A 211 -9.86 12.76 -10.48
CA ARG A 211 -8.73 11.91 -10.09
C ARG A 211 -8.27 11.01 -11.25
N PRO A 212 -6.97 10.69 -11.34
CA PRO A 212 -6.46 9.78 -12.36
C PRO A 212 -7.07 8.39 -12.19
N GLN A 213 -7.19 7.68 -13.31
CA GLN A 213 -7.63 6.29 -13.32
C GLN A 213 -6.58 5.41 -12.64
N TRP A 214 -7.01 4.70 -11.60
CA TRP A 214 -6.19 3.65 -10.98
C TRP A 214 -6.34 2.35 -11.76
N LEU A 215 -5.34 1.48 -11.63
CA LEU A 215 -5.26 0.20 -12.32
C LEU A 215 -5.05 -0.92 -11.30
N THR A 216 -5.54 -2.10 -11.63
CA THR A 216 -5.26 -3.36 -10.92
C THR A 216 -4.81 -4.42 -11.92
N VAL A 217 -4.19 -5.50 -11.43
CA VAL A 217 -3.77 -6.62 -12.29
C VAL A 217 -4.98 -7.51 -12.58
N LYS A 218 -5.22 -7.80 -13.85
CA LYS A 218 -6.31 -8.68 -14.24
C LYS A 218 -6.05 -10.11 -13.76
N GLY A 219 -7.03 -10.69 -13.07
CA GLY A 219 -6.87 -12.01 -12.44
C GLY A 219 -6.04 -12.00 -11.15
N GLY A 220 -5.78 -10.80 -10.60
CA GLY A 220 -5.07 -10.61 -9.34
C GLY A 220 -3.55 -10.78 -9.45
N SER A 221 -2.88 -10.52 -8.35
CA SER A 221 -1.43 -10.51 -8.21
C SER A 221 -0.77 -11.85 -8.56
N GLY A 222 -1.42 -12.97 -8.25
CA GLY A 222 -0.94 -14.31 -8.59
C GLY A 222 -0.68 -14.50 -10.08
N SER A 223 -1.42 -13.79 -10.94
CA SER A 223 -1.24 -13.87 -12.40
C SER A 223 0.12 -13.34 -12.86
N TYR A 224 0.55 -12.17 -12.38
CA TYR A 224 1.86 -11.62 -12.75
C TYR A 224 2.98 -12.38 -12.06
N VAL A 225 2.77 -12.83 -10.82
CA VAL A 225 3.76 -13.60 -10.06
C VAL A 225 4.10 -14.90 -10.80
N ASN A 226 3.10 -15.61 -11.34
CA ASN A 226 3.30 -16.81 -12.12
C ASN A 226 4.07 -16.52 -13.43
N LYS A 227 3.71 -15.44 -14.14
CA LYS A 227 4.44 -15.02 -15.35
C LYS A 227 5.91 -14.74 -15.07
N VAL A 228 6.20 -14.01 -13.99
CA VAL A 228 7.59 -13.72 -13.60
C VAL A 228 8.35 -14.99 -13.24
N ARG A 229 7.70 -15.93 -12.54
CA ARG A 229 8.30 -17.23 -12.22
C ARG A 229 8.67 -18.00 -13.48
N GLU A 230 7.74 -18.14 -14.41
CA GLU A 230 7.94 -18.85 -15.67
C GLU A 230 9.11 -18.25 -16.46
N GLU A 231 9.18 -16.91 -16.53
CA GLU A 231 10.26 -16.24 -17.25
C GLU A 231 11.62 -16.42 -16.54
N LEU A 232 11.67 -16.30 -15.21
CA LEU A 232 12.88 -16.57 -14.43
C LEU A 232 13.40 -17.99 -14.66
N GLU A 233 12.52 -18.99 -14.59
CA GLU A 233 12.86 -20.39 -14.83
C GLU A 233 13.31 -20.61 -16.29
N SER A 234 12.68 -19.95 -17.26
CA SER A 234 13.11 -19.99 -18.67
C SER A 234 14.50 -19.41 -18.91
N MET A 235 14.90 -18.41 -18.10
CA MET A 235 16.25 -17.84 -18.09
C MET A 235 17.26 -18.69 -17.28
N GLY A 236 16.85 -19.85 -16.77
CA GLY A 236 17.69 -20.77 -16.00
C GLY A 236 17.91 -20.35 -14.55
N CYS A 237 17.07 -19.47 -14.01
CA CYS A 237 17.08 -19.14 -12.58
C CYS A 237 16.48 -20.29 -11.77
N GLN A 238 16.95 -20.45 -10.54
CA GLN A 238 16.36 -21.38 -9.58
C GLN A 238 15.44 -20.62 -8.64
N VAL A 239 14.21 -21.10 -8.46
CA VAL A 239 13.25 -20.51 -7.52
C VAL A 239 12.92 -21.54 -6.44
N LYS A 240 13.26 -21.22 -5.20
CA LYS A 240 13.10 -22.10 -4.04
C LYS A 240 12.03 -21.54 -3.11
N THR A 241 10.84 -22.11 -3.16
CA THR A 241 9.72 -21.83 -2.25
C THR A 241 9.74 -22.80 -1.07
N GLY A 242 9.17 -22.41 0.08
CA GLY A 242 9.21 -23.19 1.31
C GLY A 242 10.62 -23.30 1.91
N CYS A 243 11.54 -22.45 1.45
CA CYS A 243 12.95 -22.49 1.77
C CYS A 243 13.33 -21.21 2.53
N GLU A 244 13.18 -21.27 3.86
CA GLU A 244 13.56 -20.16 4.73
C GLU A 244 15.08 -20.12 4.89
N VAL A 245 15.69 -19.00 4.52
CA VAL A 245 17.11 -18.75 4.78
C VAL A 245 17.29 -18.51 6.27
N LYS A 246 18.06 -19.38 6.92
CA LYS A 246 18.35 -19.33 8.36
C LYS A 246 19.48 -18.38 8.67
N SER A 247 20.57 -18.45 7.91
CA SER A 247 21.71 -17.56 8.10
C SER A 247 22.49 -17.33 6.82
N ILE A 248 23.14 -16.17 6.76
CA ILE A 248 24.10 -15.82 5.72
C ILE A 248 25.40 -15.41 6.39
N SER A 249 26.47 -16.12 6.07
CA SER A 249 27.81 -15.85 6.62
C SER A 249 28.80 -15.62 5.50
N ARG A 250 29.78 -14.76 5.74
CA ARG A 250 30.88 -14.58 4.81
C ARG A 250 31.79 -15.80 4.89
N PHE A 251 32.14 -16.38 3.74
CA PHE A 251 33.07 -17.49 3.68
C PHE A 251 33.99 -17.34 2.47
N ASN A 252 35.28 -17.15 2.75
CA ASN A 252 36.30 -16.76 1.77
C ASN A 252 35.90 -15.47 1.00
N GLU A 253 35.87 -15.52 -0.33
CA GLU A 253 35.50 -14.39 -1.21
C GLU A 253 33.99 -14.29 -1.48
N GLY A 254 33.19 -15.20 -0.93
CA GLY A 254 31.75 -15.27 -1.16
C GLY A 254 30.93 -15.34 0.13
N TYR A 255 29.69 -15.76 -0.03
CA TYR A 255 28.70 -15.89 1.02
C TYR A 255 28.14 -17.30 1.03
N ARG A 256 28.09 -17.89 2.22
CA ARG A 256 27.42 -19.15 2.47
C ARG A 256 26.02 -18.84 2.97
N VAL A 257 25.02 -19.35 2.25
CA VAL A 257 23.60 -19.28 2.60
C VAL A 257 23.22 -20.65 3.17
N SER A 258 22.69 -20.67 4.39
CA SER A 258 22.11 -21.87 4.99
C SER A 258 20.60 -21.73 5.09
N ASP A 259 19.87 -22.77 4.73
CA ASP A 259 18.43 -22.84 4.95
C ASP A 259 18.07 -23.58 6.26
N VAL A 260 16.79 -23.55 6.61
CA VAL A 260 16.27 -24.21 7.82
C VAL A 260 16.36 -25.74 7.75
N ASP A 261 16.40 -26.33 6.56
CA ASP A 261 16.51 -27.78 6.34
C ASP A 261 17.97 -28.27 6.42
N GLY A 262 18.93 -27.33 6.57
CA GLY A 262 20.35 -27.61 6.72
C GLY A 262 21.10 -27.70 5.40
N SER A 263 20.47 -27.34 4.27
CA SER A 263 21.17 -27.20 3.00
C SER A 263 22.05 -25.94 3.02
N GLU A 264 23.25 -26.05 2.48
CA GLU A 264 24.20 -24.95 2.37
C GLU A 264 24.61 -24.74 0.92
N GLU A 265 24.57 -23.47 0.48
CA GLU A 265 25.02 -23.09 -0.85
C GLU A 265 25.90 -21.83 -0.84
N MET A 266 26.83 -21.80 -1.78
CA MET A 266 27.79 -20.71 -1.96
C MET A 266 27.38 -19.77 -3.07
N TYR A 267 27.45 -18.47 -2.79
CA TYR A 267 27.12 -17.39 -3.71
C TYR A 267 28.20 -16.31 -3.70
N ASP A 268 28.39 -15.64 -4.82
CA ASP A 268 29.34 -14.52 -4.92
C ASP A 268 28.75 -13.25 -4.28
N ARG A 269 27.43 -13.06 -4.43
CA ARG A 269 26.69 -11.90 -3.94
C ARG A 269 25.31 -12.29 -3.42
N ILE A 270 24.80 -11.48 -2.49
CA ILE A 270 23.49 -11.62 -1.88
C ILE A 270 22.71 -10.33 -2.10
N ILE A 271 21.43 -10.44 -2.43
CA ILE A 271 20.48 -9.33 -2.41
C ILE A 271 19.42 -9.65 -1.36
N PHE A 272 19.34 -8.81 -0.34
CA PHE A 272 18.28 -8.88 0.66
C PHE A 272 17.04 -8.14 0.14
N CYS A 273 15.97 -8.89 -0.08
CA CYS A 273 14.62 -8.38 -0.36
C CYS A 273 13.66 -8.71 0.79
N LEU A 274 14.20 -8.60 2.02
CA LEU A 274 13.50 -8.84 3.28
C LEU A 274 13.17 -7.51 3.98
N HIS A 275 12.28 -7.57 4.96
CA HIS A 275 12.15 -6.47 5.92
C HIS A 275 13.41 -6.41 6.81
N ALA A 276 13.77 -5.20 7.25
CA ALA A 276 14.97 -4.95 8.06
C ALA A 276 15.17 -5.89 9.28
N PRO A 277 14.16 -6.18 10.12
CA PRO A 277 14.34 -7.09 11.24
C PRO A 277 14.58 -8.53 10.79
N ASP A 278 14.04 -8.95 9.65
CA ASP A 278 14.26 -10.29 9.10
C ASP A 278 15.66 -10.39 8.47
N ALA A 279 16.13 -9.33 7.80
CA ALA A 279 17.51 -9.24 7.35
C ALA A 279 18.50 -9.32 8.53
N LEU A 280 18.24 -8.62 9.64
CA LEU A 280 19.06 -8.72 10.85
C LEU A 280 19.06 -10.12 11.48
N LYS A 281 17.92 -10.82 11.49
CA LYS A 281 17.87 -12.22 11.96
C LYS A 281 18.76 -13.12 11.11
N VAL A 282 18.71 -12.96 9.78
CA VAL A 282 19.50 -13.76 8.83
C VAL A 282 21.00 -13.43 8.93
N LEU A 283 21.36 -12.17 9.12
CA LEU A 283 22.75 -11.76 9.33
C LEU A 283 23.28 -12.26 10.69
N GLY A 284 22.44 -12.29 11.72
CA GLY A 284 22.80 -12.79 13.04
C GLY A 284 24.05 -12.14 13.60
N ALA A 285 25.05 -12.94 14.00
CA ALA A 285 26.30 -12.47 14.58
C ALA A 285 27.25 -11.81 13.55
N GLU A 286 27.01 -11.98 12.25
CA GLU A 286 27.81 -11.38 11.18
C GLU A 286 27.38 -9.94 10.86
N ALA A 287 26.26 -9.48 11.43
CA ALA A 287 25.78 -8.12 11.23
C ALA A 287 26.81 -7.10 11.73
N THR A 288 27.23 -6.21 10.84
CA THR A 288 28.13 -5.11 11.17
C THR A 288 27.44 -4.07 12.06
N HIS A 289 28.25 -3.20 12.68
CA HIS A 289 27.73 -2.10 13.49
C HIS A 289 26.78 -1.18 12.69
N ASP A 290 27.13 -0.88 11.43
CA ASP A 290 26.30 -0.03 10.58
C ASP A 290 25.00 -0.72 10.15
N GLU A 291 25.04 -2.02 9.85
CA GLU A 291 23.82 -2.79 9.55
C GLU A 291 22.87 -2.84 10.75
N LEU A 292 23.38 -3.08 11.96
CA LEU A 292 22.58 -3.04 13.19
C LEU A 292 21.96 -1.65 13.41
N ARG A 293 22.76 -0.60 13.25
CA ARG A 293 22.31 0.79 13.44
C ARG A 293 21.22 1.19 12.43
N VAL A 294 21.40 0.86 11.15
CA VAL A 294 20.48 1.24 10.07
C VAL A 294 19.24 0.36 10.06
N LEU A 295 19.40 -0.96 10.05
CA LEU A 295 18.28 -1.90 9.97
C LEU A 295 17.49 -1.96 11.29
N GLY A 296 18.14 -1.71 12.43
CA GLY A 296 17.49 -1.67 13.75
C GLY A 296 16.65 -0.42 13.99
N ALA A 297 16.78 0.62 13.16
CA ALA A 297 16.03 1.87 13.30
C ALA A 297 14.57 1.78 12.80
N PHE A 298 14.23 0.74 12.03
CA PHE A 298 12.90 0.59 11.44
C PHE A 298 11.86 0.20 12.50
N LYS A 299 10.74 0.92 12.50
CA LYS A 299 9.56 0.61 13.31
C LYS A 299 8.46 0.04 12.41
N TYR A 300 7.70 -0.89 12.95
CA TYR A 300 6.62 -1.58 12.25
C TYR A 300 5.31 -1.39 13.01
N ILE A 301 4.22 -1.31 12.24
CA ILE A 301 2.85 -1.35 12.75
C ILE A 301 2.25 -2.68 12.30
N ASN A 302 1.61 -3.38 13.23
CA ASN A 302 0.83 -4.56 12.93
C ASN A 302 -0.61 -4.13 12.67
N SER A 303 -1.20 -4.69 11.63
CA SER A 303 -2.60 -4.47 11.27
C SER A 303 -3.23 -5.84 11.02
N ASP A 304 -4.35 -6.10 11.68
CA ASP A 304 -5.17 -7.27 11.42
C ASP A 304 -6.06 -6.98 10.23
N VAL A 305 -6.15 -7.94 9.31
CA VAL A 305 -6.95 -7.84 8.08
C VAL A 305 -8.05 -8.87 8.12
N TYR A 306 -9.30 -8.43 8.00
CA TYR A 306 -10.47 -9.29 8.04
C TYR A 306 -11.23 -9.24 6.72
N PHE A 307 -11.45 -10.41 6.12
CA PHE A 307 -12.38 -10.54 5.00
C PHE A 307 -13.81 -10.74 5.54
N HIS A 308 -14.77 -9.94 5.07
CA HIS A 308 -16.16 -9.99 5.54
C HIS A 308 -17.18 -9.60 4.47
N CYS A 309 -18.46 -9.82 4.76
CA CYS A 309 -19.61 -9.35 3.97
C CYS A 309 -20.54 -8.43 4.79
N ASP A 310 -20.11 -8.03 6.00
CA ASP A 310 -20.90 -7.20 6.91
C ASP A 310 -20.96 -5.73 6.47
N GLU A 311 -22.11 -5.32 5.94
CA GLU A 311 -22.38 -3.95 5.52
C GLU A 311 -22.48 -2.94 6.69
N SER A 312 -22.60 -3.40 7.94
CA SER A 312 -22.62 -2.52 9.12
C SER A 312 -21.27 -1.82 9.36
N LEU A 313 -20.21 -2.33 8.72
CA LEU A 313 -18.86 -1.76 8.69
C LEU A 313 -18.64 -0.81 7.50
N MET A 314 -19.71 -0.37 6.84
CA MET A 314 -19.69 0.67 5.81
C MET A 314 -20.33 1.98 6.31
N PRO A 315 -20.16 3.12 5.61
CA PRO A 315 -20.90 4.34 5.93
C PRO A 315 -22.40 4.10 5.96
N HIS A 316 -23.11 4.79 6.84
CA HIS A 316 -24.54 4.57 7.06
C HIS A 316 -25.37 4.96 5.83
N ASN A 317 -24.87 5.95 5.07
CA ASN A 317 -25.42 6.37 3.80
C ASN A 317 -24.68 5.70 2.63
N SER A 318 -25.38 4.86 1.87
CA SER A 318 -24.84 4.16 0.72
C SER A 318 -24.33 5.07 -0.40
N TYR A 319 -24.81 6.32 -0.48
CA TYR A 319 -24.25 7.29 -1.43
C TYR A 319 -22.81 7.71 -1.11
N ALA A 320 -22.38 7.56 0.15
CA ALA A 320 -21.00 7.81 0.57
C ALA A 320 -20.07 6.61 0.29
N TRP A 321 -20.60 5.42 -0.01
CA TRP A 321 -19.78 4.23 -0.21
C TRP A 321 -18.75 4.43 -1.31
N SER A 322 -17.51 4.13 -0.95
CA SER A 322 -16.33 4.29 -1.79
C SER A 322 -15.49 3.01 -1.70
N SER A 323 -14.39 2.91 -2.47
CA SER A 323 -13.55 1.71 -2.42
C SER A 323 -12.75 1.60 -1.13
N ARG A 324 -12.52 2.73 -0.45
CA ARG A 324 -11.94 2.82 0.89
C ARG A 324 -12.86 3.65 1.79
N ASN A 325 -13.27 3.10 2.91
CA ASN A 325 -14.23 3.73 3.81
C ASN A 325 -13.66 3.82 5.22
N PHE A 326 -13.34 5.05 5.63
CA PHE A 326 -12.93 5.31 7.00
C PHE A 326 -14.17 5.40 7.90
N LEU A 327 -14.20 4.58 8.94
CA LEU A 327 -15.19 4.67 10.01
C LEU A 327 -14.53 5.22 11.28
N GLY A 328 -14.90 6.43 11.66
CA GLY A 328 -14.51 7.02 12.93
C GLY A 328 -15.31 6.39 14.08
N THR A 329 -14.63 5.61 14.93
CA THR A 329 -15.20 5.08 16.17
C THR A 329 -14.93 6.00 17.36
N THR A 330 -15.64 5.79 18.47
CA THR A 330 -15.37 6.49 19.74
C THR A 330 -14.09 5.99 20.43
N SER A 331 -13.58 4.82 20.04
CA SER A 331 -12.25 4.32 20.40
C SER A 331 -11.21 4.84 19.41
N SER A 332 -9.97 5.01 19.88
CA SER A 332 -8.78 5.45 19.13
C SER A 332 -8.33 4.50 18.00
N ASP A 333 -9.08 3.42 17.74
CA ASP A 333 -8.73 2.40 16.76
C ASP A 333 -9.29 2.78 15.38
N VAL A 334 -8.48 2.59 14.34
CA VAL A 334 -8.90 2.82 12.96
C VAL A 334 -9.62 1.59 12.43
N CYS A 335 -10.78 1.82 11.81
CA CYS A 335 -11.44 0.82 10.97
C CYS A 335 -11.52 1.37 9.54
N VAL A 336 -10.78 0.76 8.61
CA VAL A 336 -10.88 1.07 7.19
C VAL A 336 -11.49 -0.11 6.46
N THR A 337 -12.69 0.06 5.91
CA THR A 337 -13.33 -0.99 5.13
C THR A 337 -13.11 -0.73 3.65
N TYR A 338 -12.44 -1.66 2.98
CA TYR A 338 -12.24 -1.70 1.54
C TYR A 338 -13.41 -2.44 0.87
N TRP A 339 -14.03 -1.83 -0.12
CA TRP A 339 -15.06 -2.47 -0.94
C TRP A 339 -14.43 -3.11 -2.18
N LEU A 340 -14.15 -4.41 -2.09
CA LEU A 340 -13.33 -5.13 -3.05
C LEU A 340 -14.01 -5.29 -4.42
N ASN A 341 -15.35 -5.31 -4.46
CA ASN A 341 -16.09 -5.44 -5.72
C ASN A 341 -15.78 -4.27 -6.67
N ILE A 342 -15.74 -3.03 -6.17
CA ILE A 342 -15.44 -1.90 -7.05
C ILE A 342 -13.94 -1.70 -7.27
N LEU A 343 -13.10 -2.26 -6.39
CA LEU A 343 -11.65 -2.15 -6.47
C LEU A 343 -11.05 -3.16 -7.45
N GLN A 344 -11.52 -4.42 -7.44
CA GLN A 344 -10.91 -5.52 -8.19
C GLN A 344 -11.88 -6.33 -9.04
N VAL A 345 -13.18 -6.37 -8.70
CA VAL A 345 -14.13 -7.29 -9.32
C VAL A 345 -15.49 -6.62 -9.58
N PRO A 346 -15.61 -5.79 -10.63
CA PRO A 346 -16.78 -4.95 -10.82
C PRO A 346 -18.08 -5.78 -10.89
N ASN A 347 -19.10 -5.33 -10.17
CA ASN A 347 -20.51 -5.78 -10.30
C ASN A 347 -20.83 -7.25 -9.99
N LYS A 348 -20.12 -7.87 -9.04
CA LYS A 348 -20.45 -9.24 -8.59
C LYS A 348 -21.03 -9.23 -7.17
N TYR A 349 -22.10 -9.99 -6.94
CA TYR A 349 -22.72 -10.19 -5.62
C TYR A 349 -22.18 -11.49 -5.00
N PRO A 350 -22.03 -11.59 -3.66
CA PRO A 350 -22.32 -10.59 -2.61
C PRO A 350 -21.28 -9.46 -2.52
N SER A 351 -21.58 -8.41 -1.75
CA SER A 351 -20.60 -7.36 -1.42
C SER A 351 -19.49 -7.96 -0.56
N ASN A 352 -18.26 -7.92 -1.08
CA ASN A 352 -17.06 -8.45 -0.44
C ASN A 352 -16.23 -7.27 0.10
N PHE A 353 -15.89 -7.34 1.37
CA PHE A 353 -15.18 -6.29 2.08
C PHE A 353 -13.92 -6.82 2.73
N MET A 354 -12.94 -5.94 2.89
CA MET A 354 -11.75 -6.17 3.68
C MET A 354 -11.61 -5.04 4.69
N LYS A 355 -11.54 -5.37 5.98
CA LYS A 355 -11.29 -4.42 7.07
C LYS A 355 -9.83 -4.45 7.51
#